data_AF-A0AAD5DFZ7-F1
#
_entry.id   AF-A0AAD5DFZ7-F1
#
_cell.length_a   1.000
_cell.length_b   1.000
_cell.length_c   1.000
_cell.angle_alpha   90.00
_cell.angle_beta   90.00
_cell.angle_gamma   90.00
#
_symmetry.space_group_name_H-M   'P 1'
#
loop_
_entity.id
_entity.type
_entity.pdbx_description
1 polymer ?
#
loop_
_entity_poly.entity_id
_entity_poly.type
_entity_poly.pdbx_seq_one_letter_code
_entity_poly.pdbx_strand_id
1 'polypeptide(L)'
;MRESQQVEERVIYVTNRREWEAEVAKAGDKLVVLEIQSQIVCQSGFEEEPELQWKEDRKRAMEPCSGLKHTFARTARECKDVVFLSLEVGGWVGGEDEWAGGQR
;
A
#
# COMPACT_ATOMS: atom_id res chain seq x y z
N MET A 1 6.70 21.78 8.62
CA MET A 1 7.16 20.40 8.37
C MET A 1 6.90 19.42 9.52
N ARG A 2 6.19 19.77 10.60
CA ARG A 2 5.92 18.85 11.73
C ARG A 2 4.62 18.04 11.59
N GLU A 3 3.64 18.56 10.85
CA GLU A 3 2.35 17.89 10.66
C GLU A 3 2.45 16.62 9.78
N SER A 4 3.30 16.63 8.75
CA SER A 4 3.40 15.50 7.80
C SER A 4 3.92 14.22 8.44
N GLN A 5 4.73 14.30 9.49
CA GLN A 5 5.19 13.11 10.24
C GLN A 5 4.10 12.54 11.16
N GLN A 6 3.27 13.39 11.79
CA GLN A 6 2.14 12.94 12.59
C GLN A 6 1.02 12.31 11.75
N VAL A 7 0.91 12.71 10.48
CA VAL A 7 -0.12 12.20 9.55
C VAL A 7 0.09 10.72 9.22
N GLU A 8 1.34 10.23 9.22
CA GLU A 8 1.64 8.81 8.96
C GLU A 8 1.41 7.91 10.20
N GLU A 9 1.29 8.45 11.41
CA GLU A 9 1.20 7.67 12.67
C GLU A 9 -0.07 6.82 12.80
N ARG A 10 -1.09 7.05 11.96
CA ARG A 10 -2.38 6.34 11.99
C ARG A 10 -2.51 5.20 10.99
N VAL A 11 -1.56 5.08 10.07
CA VAL A 11 -1.52 3.99 9.11
C VAL A 11 -0.57 2.91 9.62
N ILE A 12 -1.05 1.68 9.70
CA ILE A 12 -0.23 0.54 10.14
C ILE A 12 0.38 -0.11 8.91
N TYR A 13 1.70 -0.15 8.86
CA TYR A 13 2.43 -0.83 7.79
C TYR A 13 2.49 -2.33 8.06
N VAL A 14 2.01 -3.11 7.10
CA VAL A 14 2.11 -4.57 7.09
C VAL A 14 2.99 -4.99 5.93
N THR A 15 3.85 -5.98 6.17
CA THR A 15 4.85 -6.43 5.19
C THR A 15 4.61 -7.86 4.71
N ASN A 16 3.78 -8.61 5.43
CA ASN A 16 3.51 -10.01 5.15
C ASN A 16 2.10 -10.43 5.59
N ARG A 17 1.70 -11.61 5.13
CA ARG A 17 0.37 -12.19 5.41
C ARG A 17 0.09 -12.32 6.90
N ARG A 18 1.08 -12.72 7.70
CA ARG A 18 0.90 -12.93 9.14
C ARG A 18 0.60 -11.62 9.87
N GLU A 19 1.28 -10.55 9.51
CA GLU A 19 1.01 -9.20 10.04
C GLU A 19 -0.38 -8.71 9.64
N TRP A 20 -0.75 -8.90 8.37
CA TRP A 20 -2.11 -8.61 7.90
C TRP A 20 -3.18 -9.37 8.72
N GLU A 21 -3.04 -10.69 8.85
CA GLU A 21 -3.99 -11.51 9.61
C GLU A 21 -4.07 -11.09 11.08
N ALA A 22 -2.94 -10.73 11.69
CA ALA A 22 -2.88 -10.23 13.07
C ALA A 22 -3.60 -8.89 13.23
N GLU A 23 -3.40 -7.93 12.33
CA GLU A 23 -4.05 -6.61 12.41
C GLU A 23 -5.55 -6.68 12.09
N VAL A 24 -5.96 -7.54 11.14
CA VAL A 24 -7.38 -7.81 10.87
C VAL A 24 -8.06 -8.44 12.08
N ALA A 25 -7.42 -9.42 12.73
CA ALA A 25 -7.96 -10.03 13.95
C ALA A 25 -8.08 -9.01 15.10
N LYS A 26 -7.10 -8.11 15.26
CA LYS A 26 -7.15 -7.02 16.26
C LYS A 26 -8.23 -5.98 15.98
N ALA A 27 -8.56 -5.75 14.70
CA ALA A 27 -9.59 -4.79 14.31
C ALA A 27 -10.99 -5.20 14.79
N GLY A 28 -11.24 -6.51 14.95
CA GLY A 28 -12.54 -7.05 15.36
C GLY A 28 -13.63 -6.68 14.35
N ASP A 29 -14.69 -6.03 14.81
CA ASP A 29 -15.84 -5.64 13.98
C ASP A 29 -15.65 -4.29 13.25
N LYS A 30 -14.47 -3.67 13.36
CA LYS A 30 -14.18 -2.41 12.67
C LYS A 30 -13.99 -2.63 11.18
N LEU A 31 -14.35 -1.61 10.40
CA LEU A 31 -13.95 -1.56 8.99
C LEU A 31 -12.42 -1.50 8.90
N VAL A 32 -11.85 -2.36 8.07
CA VAL A 32 -10.42 -2.35 7.73
C VAL A 32 -10.29 -1.88 6.28
N VAL A 33 -9.42 -0.91 6.04
CA VAL A 33 -9.08 -0.42 4.70
C VAL A 33 -7.60 -0.68 4.47
N LEU A 34 -7.29 -1.42 3.41
CA LEU A 34 -5.92 -1.74 2.99
C LEU A 34 -5.55 -0.92 1.76
N GLU A 35 -4.50 -0.12 1.88
CA GLU A 35 -3.78 0.44 0.74
C GLU A 35 -2.72 -0.57 0.28
N ILE A 36 -2.75 -0.94 -1.00
CA ILE A 36 -1.67 -1.70 -1.65
C ILE A 36 -0.93 -0.73 -2.56
N GLN A 37 0.34 -0.49 -2.27
CA GLN A 37 1.17 0.46 -3.01
C GLN A 37 2.40 -0.22 -3.58
N SER A 38 2.95 0.33 -4.66
CA SER A 38 4.27 -0.05 -5.17
C SER A 38 5.07 1.20 -5.47
N GLN A 39 6.40 1.12 -5.30
CA GLN A 39 7.30 2.22 -5.69
C GLN A 39 7.61 2.23 -7.19
N ILE A 40 7.25 1.16 -7.90
CA ILE A 40 7.62 0.97 -9.31
C ILE A 40 6.42 0.91 -10.25
N VAL A 41 5.22 0.61 -9.74
CA VAL A 41 4.00 0.44 -10.53
C VAL A 41 2.83 1.13 -9.83
N CYS A 42 2.17 2.06 -10.51
CA CYS A 42 0.94 2.69 -10.00
C CYS A 42 -0.33 2.17 -10.70
N GLN A 43 -0.21 1.79 -11.97
CA GLN A 43 -1.27 1.17 -12.75
C GLN A 43 -0.80 -0.22 -13.19
N SER A 44 -1.60 -1.26 -12.95
CA SER A 44 -1.22 -2.66 -13.18
C SER A 44 -1.30 -3.11 -14.65
N GLY A 45 -1.53 -2.19 -15.59
CA GLY A 45 -1.46 -2.48 -17.02
C GLY A 45 -2.52 -3.48 -17.54
N PHE A 46 -3.78 -3.40 -17.09
CA PHE A 46 -4.89 -3.96 -17.91
C PHE A 46 -5.14 -3.17 -19.21
N GLU A 47 -4.33 -2.14 -19.46
CA GLU A 47 -4.21 -1.35 -20.68
C GLU A 47 -2.76 -1.44 -21.18
N GLU A 48 -2.57 -1.21 -22.49
CA GLU A 48 -1.29 -1.29 -23.21
C GLU A 48 -0.15 -0.60 -22.44
N GLU A 49 0.92 -1.34 -22.11
CA GLU A 49 2.01 -0.80 -21.30
C GLU A 49 2.71 0.36 -22.04
N PRO A 50 2.74 1.57 -21.46
CA PRO A 50 3.53 2.64 -22.03
C PRO A 50 5.01 2.28 -21.92
N GLU A 51 5.77 2.42 -23.01
CA GLU A 51 7.23 2.32 -22.97
C GLU A 51 7.81 3.49 -22.16
N LEU A 52 7.94 3.33 -20.85
CA LEU A 52 8.49 4.33 -19.93
C LEU A 52 10.02 4.38 -20.05
N GLN A 53 10.53 4.90 -21.16
CA GLN A 53 11.98 4.97 -21.44
C GLN A 53 12.68 6.04 -20.58
N TRP A 54 11.97 7.07 -20.08
CA TRP A 54 12.58 8.19 -19.34
C TRP A 54 12.10 8.33 -17.88
N LYS A 55 12.96 8.88 -17.02
CA LYS A 55 12.68 9.10 -15.58
C LYS A 55 11.45 9.99 -15.34
N GLU A 56 11.20 10.95 -16.22
CA GLU A 56 10.04 11.84 -16.14
C GLU A 56 8.74 11.11 -16.45
N ASP A 57 8.76 10.16 -17.39
CA ASP A 57 7.59 9.32 -17.71
C ASP A 57 7.25 8.40 -16.53
N ARG A 58 8.27 7.80 -15.89
CA ARG A 58 8.06 7.02 -14.66
C ARG A 58 7.47 7.87 -13.54
N LYS A 59 7.97 9.09 -13.35
CA LYS A 59 7.43 10.01 -12.34
C LYS A 59 5.96 10.33 -12.62
N ARG A 60 5.64 10.65 -13.88
CA ARG A 60 4.27 10.97 -14.33
C ARG A 60 3.33 9.78 -14.18
N ALA A 61 3.80 8.56 -14.49
CA ALA A 61 3.04 7.33 -14.27
C ALA A 61 2.73 7.07 -12.78
N MET A 62 3.60 7.53 -11.87
CA MET A 62 3.42 7.38 -10.42
C MET A 62 2.61 8.51 -9.76
N GLU A 63 2.37 9.63 -10.44
CA GLU A 63 1.64 10.79 -9.89
C GLU A 63 0.29 10.43 -9.25
N PRO A 64 -0.57 9.59 -9.87
CA PRO A 64 -1.88 9.24 -9.29
C PRO A 64 -1.76 8.58 -7.91
N CYS A 65 -0.81 7.67 -7.73
CA CYS A 65 -0.60 6.96 -6.46
C CYS A 65 0.00 7.86 -5.39
N SER A 66 0.84 8.84 -5.77
CA SER A 66 1.38 9.81 -4.81
C SER A 66 0.29 10.67 -4.16
N GLY A 67 -0.75 11.04 -4.92
CA GLY A 67 -1.89 11.79 -4.41
C GLY A 67 -2.79 10.94 -3.51
N LEU A 68 -2.95 9.66 -3.83
CA LEU A 68 -3.72 8.70 -3.04
C LEU A 68 -3.10 8.49 -1.65
N LYS A 69 -1.78 8.28 -1.57
CA LYS A 69 -1.07 8.09 -0.28
C LYS A 69 -1.36 9.22 0.71
N HIS A 70 -1.27 10.47 0.26
CA HIS A 70 -1.55 11.63 1.11
C HIS A 70 -3.02 11.71 1.54
N THR A 71 -3.93 11.36 0.64
CA THR A 71 -5.37 11.36 0.95
C THR A 71 -5.70 10.25 1.94
N PHE A 72 -5.11 9.06 1.76
CA PHE A 72 -5.28 7.91 2.62
C PHE A 72 -4.86 8.21 4.06
N ALA A 73 -3.65 8.76 4.25
CA ALA A 73 -3.16 9.12 5.58
C ALA A 73 -4.01 10.22 6.25
N ARG A 74 -4.51 11.18 5.48
CA ARG A 74 -5.47 12.18 5.98
C ARG A 74 -6.80 11.56 6.41
N THR A 75 -7.35 10.64 5.62
CA THR A 75 -8.59 9.94 6.00
C THR A 75 -8.38 9.09 7.25
N ALA A 76 -7.23 8.43 7.39
CA ALA A 76 -6.88 7.65 8.57
C ALA A 76 -6.86 8.48 9.88
N ARG A 77 -6.53 9.76 9.77
CA ARG A 77 -6.56 10.70 10.90
C ARG A 77 -7.98 11.03 11.36
N GLU A 78 -8.88 11.25 10.41
CA GLU A 78 -10.25 11.73 10.69
C GLU A 78 -11.20 10.57 11.05
N CYS A 79 -11.02 9.39 10.45
CA CYS A 79 -11.85 8.20 10.66
C CYS A 79 -11.29 7.27 11.75
N LYS A 80 -11.38 7.67 13.02
CA LYS A 80 -10.77 6.95 14.16
C LYS A 80 -11.39 5.58 14.47
N ASP A 81 -12.57 5.30 13.93
CA ASP A 81 -13.32 4.05 14.05
C ASP A 81 -12.94 3.01 12.98
N VAL A 82 -12.18 3.42 11.97
CA VAL A 82 -11.69 2.58 10.88
C VAL A 82 -10.20 2.27 11.08
N VAL A 83 -9.78 1.06 10.71
CA VAL A 83 -8.38 0.63 10.76
C VAL A 83 -7.77 0.77 9.36
N PHE A 84 -6.69 1.54 9.26
CA PHE A 84 -6.00 1.80 7.99
C PHE A 84 -4.68 1.05 7.97
N LEU A 85 -4.54 0.14 7.00
CA LEU A 85 -3.37 -0.68 6.77
C LEU A 85 -2.71 -0.30 5.45
N SER A 86 -1.39 -0.41 5.35
CA SER A 86 -0.63 -0.19 4.11
C SER A 86 0.33 -1.36 3.86
N LEU A 87 0.29 -1.91 2.65
CA LEU A 87 1.19 -2.95 2.15
C LEU A 87 1.96 -2.44 0.95
N GLU A 88 3.29 -2.51 1.01
CA GLU A 88 4.15 -2.21 -0.15
C GLU A 88 4.49 -3.51 -0.92
N VAL A 89 4.22 -3.52 -2.23
CA VAL A 89 4.51 -4.64 -3.14
C VAL A 89 5.59 -4.26 -4.15
N GLY A 90 6.47 -5.21 -4.48
CA GLY A 90 7.55 -5.01 -5.46
C GLY A 90 8.88 -4.54 -4.86
N GLY A 91 9.02 -4.53 -3.53
CA GLY A 91 10.33 -4.54 -2.90
C GLY A 91 11.00 -5.89 -3.16
N TRP A 92 12.16 -5.90 -3.80
CA TRP A 92 13.01 -7.09 -3.89
C TRP A 92 13.28 -7.61 -2.47
N VAL A 93 12.58 -8.67 -2.06
CA VAL A 93 12.99 -9.54 -0.98
C VAL A 93 13.63 -10.74 -1.66
N GLY A 94 14.97 -10.76 -1.71
CA GLY A 94 15.68 -11.99 -2.03
C GLY A 94 15.31 -13.03 -0.97
N GLY A 95 14.52 -14.02 -1.37
CA GLY A 95 14.02 -15.07 -0.49
C GLY A 95 12.90 -15.82 -1.19
N GLU A 96 13.24 -16.97 -1.75
CA GLU A 96 12.31 -18.00 -2.20
C GLU A 96 11.30 -18.28 -1.08
N ASP A 97 10.05 -17.85 -1.25
CA ASP A 97 8.88 -18.52 -0.67
C ASP A 97 7.66 -18.11 -1.51
N GLU A 98 7.72 -18.63 -2.74
CA GLU A 98 6.66 -19.38 -3.37
C GLU A 98 5.24 -19.08 -2.87
N TRP A 99 4.55 -18.25 -3.63
CA TRP A 99 3.10 -18.22 -3.75
C TRP A 99 2.59 -19.57 -4.29
N ALA A 100 2.70 -20.64 -3.51
CA ALA A 100 2.01 -21.90 -3.75
C ALA A 100 0.77 -21.95 -2.87
N GLY A 101 -0.33 -21.40 -3.40
CA GLY A 101 -1.66 -21.92 -3.12
C GLY A 101 -1.74 -23.35 -3.64
N GLY A 102 -1.16 -24.28 -2.89
CA GLY A 102 -1.25 -25.72 -3.11
C GLY A 102 -2.40 -26.28 -2.29
N GLN A 103 -3.57 -26.40 -2.93
CA GLN A 103 -4.62 -27.32 -2.50
C GLN A 103 -4.02 -28.73 -2.34
N ARG A 104 -4.07 -29.28 -1.12
CA ARG A 104 -4.36 -30.70 -0.84
C ARG A 104 -4.73 -30.88 0.63
#